data_AF-A0A497FH93-F1
#
_entry.id   AF-A0A497FH93-F1
#
_cell.length_a   1.000
_cell.length_b   1.000
_cell.length_c   1.000
_cell.angle_alpha   90.00
_cell.angle_beta   90.00
_cell.angle_gamma   90.00
#
_symmetry.space_group_name_H-M   'P 1'
#
loop_
_entity.id
_entity.type
_entity.pdbx_description
1 polymer ?
#
loop_
_entity_poly.entity_id
_entity_poly.type
_entity_poly.pdbx_seq_one_letter_code
_entity_poly.pdbx_strand_id
1 'polypeptide(L)'
;MEASIIALLPYFIEHLIISTAFLIPLLITQWLRSSRLKHKSKPLTYIQIGFSIGFLANIIGGFLGAFIVQLPLLPLRLHQENMPSQLIAYKVFLYNIVFKAIYIASLFASLLLVEYGIYRLILEKPNKANLNTASKCNQNLEI
;
A
#
# COMPACT_ATOMS: atom_id res chain seq x y z
N MET A 1 -25.26 11.90 -18.29
CA MET A 1 -23.79 11.93 -18.11
C MET A 1 -23.41 12.43 -16.71
N GLU A 2 -24.16 13.37 -16.11
CA GLU A 2 -23.87 13.91 -14.77
C GLU A 2 -24.14 12.92 -13.62
N ALA A 3 -25.26 12.18 -13.64
CA ALA A 3 -25.60 11.21 -12.59
C ALA A 3 -24.54 10.11 -12.42
N SER A 4 -23.90 9.71 -13.52
CA SER A 4 -22.78 8.76 -13.53
C SER A 4 -21.53 9.32 -12.84
N ILE A 5 -21.21 10.59 -13.06
CA ILE A 5 -20.05 11.23 -12.40
C ILE A 5 -20.30 11.39 -10.90
N ILE A 6 -21.53 11.75 -10.51
CA ILE A 6 -21.94 11.92 -9.11
C ILE A 6 -21.84 10.61 -8.31
N ALA A 7 -22.00 9.44 -8.94
CA ALA A 7 -21.89 8.15 -8.27
C ALA A 7 -20.46 7.56 -8.27
N LEU A 8 -19.66 7.82 -9.32
CA LEU A 8 -18.30 7.27 -9.46
C LEU A 8 -17.26 8.09 -8.69
N LEU A 9 -17.42 9.41 -8.65
CA LEU A 9 -16.45 10.33 -8.06
C LEU A 9 -16.29 10.12 -6.53
N PRO A 10 -17.36 9.99 -5.72
CA PRO A 10 -17.21 9.77 -4.28
C PRO A 10 -16.47 8.47 -3.95
N TYR A 11 -16.75 7.39 -4.69
CA TYR A 11 -16.09 6.09 -4.52
C TYR A 11 -14.58 6.17 -4.81
N PHE A 12 -14.21 6.91 -5.87
CA PHE A 12 -12.80 7.14 -6.19
C PHE A 12 -12.12 8.04 -5.16
N ILE A 13 -12.80 9.10 -4.70
CA ILE A 13 -12.28 10.00 -3.67
C ILE A 13 -12.04 9.27 -2.35
N GLU A 14 -12.91 8.34 -1.95
CA GLU A 14 -12.71 7.50 -0.77
C GLU A 14 -11.39 6.70 -0.86
N HIS A 15 -11.17 6.02 -1.99
CA HIS A 15 -9.93 5.26 -2.22
C HIS A 15 -8.70 6.18 -2.31
N LEU A 16 -8.87 7.41 -2.81
CA LEU A 16 -7.81 8.41 -2.88
C LEU A 16 -7.42 8.92 -1.49
N ILE A 17 -8.40 9.20 -0.62
CA ILE A 17 -8.17 9.59 0.78
C ILE A 17 -7.42 8.48 1.53
N ILE A 18 -7.86 7.23 1.36
CA ILE A 18 -7.18 6.07 1.97
C ILE A 18 -5.75 5.94 1.43
N SER A 19 -5.55 6.13 0.13
CA SER A 19 -4.23 6.10 -0.49
C SER A 19 -3.29 7.17 0.09
N THR A 20 -3.78 8.39 0.35
CA THR A 20 -2.96 9.43 1.01
C THR A 20 -2.45 9.02 2.39
N ALA A 21 -3.17 8.14 3.12
CA ALA A 21 -2.69 7.62 4.40
C ALA A 21 -1.45 6.71 4.24
N PHE A 22 -1.28 6.05 3.10
CA PHE A 22 -0.08 5.27 2.77
C PHE A 22 1.05 6.12 2.17
N LEU A 23 0.72 7.29 1.59
CA LEU A 23 1.68 8.19 0.98
C LEU A 23 2.56 8.91 2.00
N ILE A 24 1.99 9.36 3.13
CA ILE A 24 2.74 10.07 4.18
C ILE A 24 3.88 9.20 4.75
N PRO A 25 3.65 7.95 5.18
CA PRO A 25 4.72 7.06 5.63
C PRO A 25 5.73 6.70 4.53
N LEU A 26 5.29 6.59 3.27
CA LEU A 26 6.16 6.32 2.13
C LEU A 26 7.18 7.46 1.93
N LEU A 27 6.73 8.72 1.99
CA LEU A 27 7.60 9.88 1.87
C LEU A 27 8.57 9.98 3.05
N ILE A 28 8.10 9.74 4.28
CA ILE A 28 8.94 9.75 5.49
C ILE A 28 10.03 8.67 5.39
N THR A 29 9.68 7.45 4.99
CA THR A 29 10.64 6.34 4.86
C THR A 29 11.65 6.57 3.74
N GLN A 30 11.25 7.20 2.64
CA GLN A 30 12.15 7.61 1.56
C GLN A 30 13.12 8.71 2.00
N TRP A 31 12.64 9.70 2.74
CA TRP A 31 13.49 10.72 3.32
C TRP A 31 14.49 10.13 4.32
N LEU A 32 14.06 9.21 5.18
CA LEU A 32 14.92 8.51 6.14
C LEU A 32 16.01 7.68 5.46
N ARG A 33 15.68 7.05 4.32
CA ARG A 33 16.62 6.32 3.47
C ARG A 33 17.71 7.23 2.89
N SER A 34 17.30 8.39 2.39
CA SER A 34 18.20 9.35 1.75
C SER A 34 19.15 10.02 2.75
N SER A 35 18.65 10.35 3.95
CA SER A 35 19.35 11.20 4.92
C SER A 35 20.19 10.46 5.97
N ARG A 36 19.74 9.32 6.50
CA ARG A 36 20.38 8.69 7.69
C ARG A 36 20.78 7.23 7.53
N LEU A 37 20.11 6.47 6.66
CA LEU A 37 20.19 5.00 6.67
C LEU A 37 20.72 4.38 5.37
N LYS A 38 21.62 5.06 4.64
CA LYS A 38 22.23 4.52 3.39
C LYS A 38 22.80 3.10 3.56
N HIS A 39 23.30 2.74 4.74
CA HIS A 39 23.83 1.40 5.03
C HIS A 39 22.79 0.36 5.51
N LYS A 40 21.63 0.75 6.05
CA LYS A 40 20.53 -0.16 6.44
C LYS A 40 19.50 -0.30 5.33
N SER A 41 19.98 -0.58 4.11
CA SER A 41 19.19 -0.48 2.88
C SER A 41 18.13 -1.58 2.72
N LYS A 42 18.41 -2.80 3.21
CA LYS A 42 17.52 -3.95 3.01
C LYS A 42 16.21 -3.84 3.80
N PRO A 43 16.22 -3.60 5.13
CA PRO A 43 14.99 -3.54 5.92
C PRO A 43 14.07 -2.39 5.49
N LEU A 44 14.66 -1.23 5.22
CA LEU A 44 13.94 -0.03 4.78
C LEU A 44 13.28 -0.20 3.40
N THR A 45 13.85 -1.08 2.56
CA THR A 45 13.24 -1.45 1.27
C THR A 45 11.95 -2.24 1.46
N TYR A 46 11.86 -3.17 2.43
CA TYR A 46 10.60 -3.88 2.71
C TYR A 46 9.50 -2.94 3.18
N ILE A 47 9.83 -1.99 4.04
CA ILE A 47 8.88 -0.97 4.51
C ILE A 47 8.38 -0.12 3.34
N GLN A 48 9.29 0.36 2.50
CA GLN A 48 8.93 1.13 1.30
C GLN A 48 8.02 0.31 0.37
N ILE A 49 8.37 -0.95 0.09
CA ILE A 49 7.56 -1.83 -0.76
C ILE A 49 6.16 -2.03 -0.14
N GLY A 50 6.06 -2.27 1.17
CA GLY A 50 4.78 -2.42 1.86
C GLY A 50 3.89 -1.18 1.70
N PHE A 51 4.43 0.01 1.94
CA PHE A 51 3.68 1.26 1.73
C PHE A 51 3.35 1.52 0.25
N SER A 52 4.26 1.21 -0.67
CA SER A 52 4.01 1.32 -2.11
C SER A 52 2.89 0.39 -2.57
N ILE A 53 2.85 -0.85 -2.09
CA ILE A 53 1.77 -1.80 -2.40
C ILE A 53 0.44 -1.28 -1.86
N GLY A 54 0.40 -0.81 -0.61
CA GLY A 54 -0.81 -0.22 -0.02
C GLY A 54 -1.31 1.02 -0.79
N PHE A 55 -0.40 1.87 -1.23
CA PHE A 55 -0.70 3.05 -2.05
C PHE A 55 -1.21 2.68 -3.46
N LEU A 56 -0.46 1.83 -4.20
CA LEU A 56 -0.82 1.43 -5.56
C LEU A 56 -2.12 0.64 -5.60
N ALA A 57 -2.32 -0.30 -4.67
CA ALA A 57 -3.52 -1.12 -4.65
C ALA A 57 -4.79 -0.28 -4.41
N ASN A 58 -4.71 0.74 -3.57
CA ASN A 58 -5.81 1.68 -3.36
C ASN A 58 -6.11 2.52 -4.61
N ILE A 59 -5.08 3.05 -5.29
CA ILE A 59 -5.26 3.84 -6.51
C ILE A 59 -5.80 2.98 -7.64
N ILE A 60 -5.17 1.83 -7.89
CA ILE A 60 -5.53 0.93 -8.98
C ILE A 60 -6.90 0.31 -8.70
N GLY A 61 -7.18 -0.11 -7.46
CA GLY A 61 -8.47 -0.66 -7.04
C GLY A 61 -9.60 0.36 -7.13
N GLY A 62 -9.38 1.58 -6.65
CA GLY A 62 -10.32 2.70 -6.77
C GLY A 62 -10.60 3.06 -8.23
N PHE A 63 -9.56 3.09 -9.07
CA PHE A 63 -9.69 3.37 -10.50
C PHE A 63 -10.43 2.25 -11.26
N LEU A 64 -10.05 0.99 -11.05
CA LEU A 64 -10.71 -0.18 -11.66
C LEU A 64 -12.18 -0.26 -11.23
N GLY A 65 -12.44 -0.08 -9.93
CA GLY A 65 -13.79 -0.16 -9.37
C GLY A 65 -14.70 0.96 -9.86
N ALA A 66 -14.18 2.20 -9.91
CA ALA A 66 -14.93 3.35 -10.39
C ALA A 66 -15.07 3.36 -11.91
N PHE A 67 -14.00 3.29 -12.68
CA PHE A 67 -14.06 3.67 -14.10
C PHE A 67 -14.23 2.47 -15.05
N ILE A 68 -13.65 1.31 -14.70
CA ILE A 68 -13.68 0.13 -15.57
C ILE A 68 -14.91 -0.73 -15.26
N VAL A 69 -15.06 -1.14 -14.00
CA VAL A 69 -16.19 -1.96 -13.57
C VAL A 69 -17.44 -1.13 -13.33
N GLN A 70 -17.28 0.18 -13.07
CA GLN A 70 -18.40 1.07 -12.74
C GLN A 70 -19.29 0.47 -11.66
N LEU A 71 -18.70 -0.11 -10.60
CA LEU A 71 -19.44 -0.75 -9.51
C LEU A 71 -20.67 0.04 -9.04
N PRO A 72 -20.61 1.37 -8.83
CA PRO A 72 -21.78 2.12 -8.38
C PRO A 72 -22.86 2.33 -9.46
N LEU A 73 -22.54 2.10 -10.74
CA LEU A 73 -23.47 2.18 -11.88
C LEU A 73 -23.80 0.82 -12.51
N LEU A 74 -23.13 -0.25 -12.06
CA LEU A 74 -23.34 -1.62 -12.50
C LEU A 74 -24.83 -2.04 -12.37
N PRO A 75 -25.54 -1.78 -11.25
CA PRO A 75 -26.95 -2.13 -11.16
C PRO A 75 -27.84 -1.39 -12.18
N LEU A 76 -27.49 -0.13 -12.50
CA LEU A 76 -28.23 0.69 -13.46
C LEU A 76 -28.06 0.18 -14.90
N ARG A 77 -26.83 -0.18 -15.30
CA ARG A 77 -26.59 -0.74 -16.65
C ARG A 77 -27.24 -2.11 -16.84
N LEU A 78 -27.12 -3.00 -15.86
CA LEU A 78 -27.72 -4.33 -15.97
C LEU A 78 -29.26 -4.28 -15.97
N HIS A 79 -29.85 -3.28 -15.33
CA HIS A 79 -31.29 -3.07 -15.39
C HIS A 79 -31.74 -2.62 -16.78
N GLN A 80 -30.93 -1.79 -17.46
CA GLN A 80 -31.17 -1.38 -18.85
C GLN A 80 -31.04 -2.55 -19.86
N GLU A 81 -30.29 -3.60 -19.51
CA GLU A 81 -30.18 -4.84 -20.31
C GLU A 81 -31.33 -5.83 -20.07
N ASN A 82 -32.42 -5.43 -19.39
CA ASN A 82 -33.57 -6.28 -19.05
C ASN A 82 -33.21 -7.57 -18.28
N MET A 83 -32.09 -7.59 -17.55
CA MET A 83 -31.75 -8.74 -16.72
C MET A 83 -32.68 -8.85 -15.50
N PRO A 84 -33.03 -10.08 -15.08
CA PRO A 84 -33.84 -10.27 -13.88
C PRO A 84 -33.10 -9.75 -12.65
N SER A 85 -33.81 -9.01 -11.80
CA SER A 85 -33.26 -8.28 -10.64
C SER A 85 -32.40 -9.14 -9.70
N GLN A 86 -32.75 -10.41 -9.54
CA GLN A 86 -31.98 -11.39 -8.75
C GLN A 86 -30.57 -11.62 -9.32
N LEU A 87 -30.44 -11.71 -10.65
CA LEU A 87 -29.18 -11.94 -11.35
C LEU A 87 -28.28 -10.70 -11.34
N ILE A 88 -28.90 -9.51 -11.39
CA ILE A 88 -28.21 -8.22 -11.23
C ILE A 88 -27.59 -8.13 -9.83
N ALA A 89 -28.39 -8.38 -8.80
CA ALA A 89 -27.94 -8.33 -7.41
C ALA A 89 -26.79 -9.32 -7.16
N TYR A 90 -26.91 -10.56 -7.66
CA TYR A 90 -25.85 -11.57 -7.56
C TYR A 90 -24.53 -11.13 -8.20
N LYS A 91 -24.57 -10.58 -9.42
CA LYS A 91 -23.37 -10.08 -10.10
C LYS A 91 -22.75 -8.90 -9.36
N VAL A 92 -23.54 -7.90 -8.99
CA VAL A 92 -23.04 -6.73 -8.23
C VAL A 92 -22.39 -7.17 -6.92
N PHE A 93 -23.02 -8.12 -6.21
CA PHE A 93 -22.51 -8.66 -4.96
C PHE A 93 -21.18 -9.40 -5.14
N LEU A 94 -21.06 -10.26 -6.16
CA LEU A 94 -19.81 -10.95 -6.46
C LEU A 94 -18.66 -9.99 -6.74
N TYR A 95 -18.88 -8.99 -7.62
CA TYR A 95 -17.85 -8.00 -7.92
C TYR A 95 -17.45 -7.22 -6.66
N ASN A 96 -18.41 -6.83 -5.82
CA ASN A 96 -18.11 -6.12 -4.57
C ASN A 96 -17.28 -6.98 -3.59
N ILE A 97 -17.64 -8.26 -3.42
CA ILE A 97 -16.87 -9.20 -2.60
C ILE A 97 -15.45 -9.35 -3.14
N VAL A 98 -15.29 -9.59 -4.44
CA VAL A 98 -13.97 -9.81 -5.04
C VAL A 98 -13.09 -8.58 -4.88
N PHE A 99 -13.62 -7.39 -5.16
CA PHE A 99 -12.88 -6.14 -4.97
C PHE A 99 -12.51 -5.91 -3.50
N LYS A 100 -13.43 -6.13 -2.56
CA LYS A 100 -13.14 -6.03 -1.13
C LYS A 100 -12.11 -7.05 -0.66
N ALA A 101 -12.19 -8.29 -1.14
CA ALA A 101 -11.25 -9.35 -0.78
C ALA A 101 -9.83 -9.01 -1.26
N ILE A 102 -9.69 -8.53 -2.50
CA ILE A 102 -8.41 -8.06 -3.05
C ILE A 102 -7.87 -6.89 -2.23
N TYR A 103 -8.74 -5.94 -1.88
CA TYR A 103 -8.37 -4.78 -1.07
C TYR A 103 -7.84 -5.21 0.31
N ILE A 104 -8.58 -6.07 1.02
CA ILE A 104 -8.18 -6.59 2.34
C ILE A 104 -6.86 -7.37 2.25
N ALA A 105 -6.72 -8.25 1.26
CA ALA A 105 -5.51 -9.03 1.05
C ALA A 105 -4.29 -8.12 0.81
N SER A 106 -4.44 -7.08 -0.01
CA SER A 106 -3.38 -6.11 -0.26
C SER A 106 -3.02 -5.31 1.00
N LEU A 107 -4.01 -4.94 1.81
CA LEU A 107 -3.80 -4.22 3.06
C LEU A 107 -3.05 -5.08 4.07
N PHE A 108 -3.41 -6.37 4.17
CA PHE A 108 -2.71 -7.34 5.01
C PHE A 108 -1.26 -7.56 4.56
N ALA A 109 -1.03 -7.72 3.26
CA ALA A 109 0.32 -7.84 2.71
C ALA A 109 1.16 -6.58 3.00
N SER A 110 0.58 -5.39 2.82
CA SER A 110 1.22 -4.11 3.13
C SER A 110 1.64 -4.04 4.60
N LEU A 111 0.74 -4.36 5.53
CA LEU A 111 1.02 -4.39 6.97
C LEU A 111 2.13 -5.37 7.33
N LEU A 112 2.07 -6.60 6.83
CA LEU A 112 3.10 -7.61 7.09
C LEU A 112 4.48 -7.19 6.59
N LEU A 113 4.57 -6.59 5.40
CA LEU A 113 5.84 -6.10 4.87
C LEU A 113 6.42 -4.95 5.71
N VAL A 114 5.57 -4.04 6.18
CA VAL A 114 5.97 -2.93 7.05
C VAL A 114 6.45 -3.46 8.40
N GLU A 115 5.68 -4.33 9.04
CA GLU A 115 6.02 -4.95 10.32
C GLU A 115 7.34 -5.73 10.22
N TYR A 116 7.49 -6.57 9.19
CA TYR A 116 8.71 -7.31 8.93
C TYR A 116 9.92 -6.39 8.71
N GLY A 117 9.74 -5.31 7.96
CA GLY A 117 10.77 -4.31 7.73
C GLY A 117 11.21 -3.60 9.02
N ILE A 118 10.27 -3.25 9.91
CA ILE A 118 10.55 -2.66 11.22
C ILE A 118 11.27 -3.66 12.13
N TYR A 119 10.75 -4.89 12.22
CA TYR A 119 11.38 -5.97 12.98
C TYR A 119 12.85 -6.15 12.57
N ARG A 120 13.11 -6.19 11.26
CA ARG A 120 14.46 -6.33 10.73
C ARG A 120 15.34 -5.10 10.98
N LEU A 121 14.79 -3.88 10.97
CA LEU A 121 15.55 -2.66 11.33
C LEU A 121 16.05 -2.70 12.77
N ILE A 122 15.21 -3.19 13.69
CA ILE A 122 15.52 -3.33 15.11
C ILE A 122 16.55 -4.44 15.34
N LEU A 123 16.39 -5.58 14.65
CA LEU A 123 17.26 -6.74 14.79
C LEU A 123 18.67 -6.52 14.21
N GLU A 124 18.81 -5.60 13.25
CA GLU A 124 20.09 -5.22 12.67
C GLU A 124 20.94 -4.46 13.71
N LYS A 125 21.64 -5.21 14.57
CA LYS A 125 22.64 -4.69 15.50
C LYS A 125 23.71 -3.89 14.75
N PRO A 126 24.26 -2.81 15.31
CA PRO A 126 25.41 -2.13 14.72
C PRO A 126 26.53 -3.15 14.55
N ASN A 127 27.02 -3.26 13.32
CA ASN A 127 28.04 -4.21 12.92
C ASN A 127 29.28 -4.06 13.83
N LYS A 128 29.55 -5.06 14.68
CA LYS A 128 30.72 -5.10 15.60
C LYS A 128 32.07 -5.02 14.86
N ALA A 129 32.09 -5.09 13.54
CA ALA A 129 33.29 -4.89 12.73
C ALA A 129 33.92 -3.48 12.90
N ASN A 130 33.13 -2.44 13.20
CA ASN A 130 33.65 -1.08 13.41
C ASN A 130 34.12 -0.79 14.85
N LEU A 131 33.76 -1.64 15.82
CA LEU A 131 34.26 -1.53 17.20
C LEU A 131 35.67 -2.09 17.32
N ASN A 132 36.00 -3.14 16.56
CA ASN A 132 37.33 -3.74 16.57
C ASN A 132 38.37 -2.87 15.85
N THR A 133 38.01 -2.15 14.78
CA THR A 133 38.93 -1.21 14.12
C THR A 133 39.17 0.05 14.96
N ALA A 134 38.15 0.58 15.64
CA ALA A 134 38.33 1.71 16.56
C ALA A 134 39.17 1.33 17.80
N SER A 135 38.94 0.14 18.38
CA SER A 135 39.75 -0.39 19.49
C SER A 135 41.21 -0.67 19.08
N LYS A 136 41.43 -1.19 17.87
CA LYS A 136 42.77 -1.53 17.38
C LYS A 136 43.56 -0.29 16.93
N CYS A 137 42.88 0.78 16.51
CA CYS A 137 43.52 2.07 16.24
C CYS A 137 44.00 2.72 17.54
N ASN A 138 43.21 2.65 18.63
CA ASN A 138 43.58 3.24 19.91
C ASN A 138 44.75 2.52 20.61
N GLN A 139 44.89 1.20 20.43
CA GLN A 139 46.04 0.46 20.96
C GLN A 139 47.36 0.69 20.21
N ASN A 140 47.30 1.17 18.96
CA ASN A 140 48.50 1.46 18.15
C ASN A 140 49.01 2.90 18.32
N LEU A 141 48.35 3.71 19.16
CA LEU A 141 48.74 5.09 19.49
C LEU A 141 49.36 5.22 20.89
N GLU A 142 49.42 4.14 21.67
CA GLU A 142 50.05 4.06 23.00
C GLU A 142 51.43 3.38 22.99
N ILE A 143 52.14 3.38 21.85
CA ILE A 143 53.55 2.92 21.75
C ILE A 143 54.43 4.06 21.27
#